data_AF-X1EU85-F1
#
_entry.id   AF-X1EU85-F1
#
_cell.length_a   1.000
_cell.length_b   1.000
_cell.length_c   1.000
_cell.angle_alpha   90.00
_cell.angle_beta   90.00
_cell.angle_gamma   90.00
#
_symmetry.space_group_name_H-M   'P 1'
#
loop_
_entity.id
_entity.type
_entity.pdbx_description
1 polymer ?
#
loop_
_entity_poly.entity_id
_entity_poly.type
_entity_poly.pdbx_seq_one_letter_code
_entity_poly.pdbx_strand_id
1 'polypeptide(L)'
;VAILYRAFFNREPDASGYKAWLERLAGGMSRKSVLDGFLKSEEFAGLCNSYGIVSYAGAPTYTASTYSGYSSSGATGFQAGRKVNFIIWGDDSASDRPGGRVSGRTDINIFVHLNLDTHKAYLVTIPRDTWFGGRKINGYHASGGNAGAVRAFEQFTGAKIDFYVVTDFDGFAPLIDYFSGVDTTVEENIADSFSGCYLTPGVHHINGAQALALTRARYGRSLYGGGAYARERQSAMLLADLLLQKRSMVSSRNLSNFLNTIGQYVWTNISLSQAAQILPVVLSMRREDIIITT
;
A
#
# COMPACT_ATOMS: atom_id res chain seq x y z
N VAL A 1 30.10 20.99 8.59
CA VAL A 1 30.66 19.65 8.28
C VAL A 1 31.15 18.96 9.54
N ALA A 2 32.14 19.49 10.28
CA ALA A 2 32.63 18.84 11.50
C ALA A 2 31.54 18.57 12.56
N ILE A 3 30.62 19.52 12.74
CA ILE A 3 29.44 19.37 13.62
C ILE A 3 28.56 18.17 13.19
N LEU A 4 28.43 17.89 11.89
CA LEU A 4 27.60 16.77 11.41
C LEU A 4 28.27 15.41 11.68
N TYR A 5 29.60 15.30 11.54
CA TYR A 5 30.32 14.08 11.90
C TYR A 5 30.18 13.75 13.39
N ARG A 6 30.31 14.77 14.25
CA ARG A 6 30.11 14.58 15.70
C ARG A 6 28.67 14.22 16.04
N ALA A 7 27.71 14.91 15.43
CA ALA A 7 26.28 14.72 15.73
C ALA A 7 25.74 13.37 15.24
N PHE A 8 26.13 12.93 14.05
CA PHE A 8 25.57 11.72 13.44
C PHE A 8 26.42 10.47 13.63
N PHE A 9 27.75 10.60 13.77
CA PHE A 9 28.66 9.45 13.85
C PHE A 9 29.44 9.38 15.16
N ASN A 10 29.23 10.35 16.06
CA ASN A 10 29.93 10.46 17.35
C ASN A 10 31.47 10.39 17.22
N ARG A 11 32.02 10.99 16.15
CA ARG A 11 33.47 11.06 15.89
C ARG A 11 33.88 12.35 15.18
N GLU A 12 35.18 12.64 15.17
CA GLU A 12 35.76 13.69 14.33
C GLU A 12 35.81 13.28 12.85
N PRO A 13 35.73 14.24 11.91
CA PRO A 13 35.93 13.93 10.49
C PRO A 13 37.38 13.56 10.23
N ASP A 14 37.61 12.60 9.34
CA ASP A 14 38.95 12.37 8.81
C ASP A 14 39.33 13.48 7.83
N ALA A 15 40.63 13.69 7.62
CA ALA A 15 41.14 14.79 6.82
C ALA A 15 40.64 14.76 5.37
N SER A 16 40.41 13.57 4.80
CA SER A 16 39.99 13.40 3.42
C SER A 16 38.50 13.68 3.24
N GLY A 17 37.64 13.12 4.10
CA GLY A 17 36.20 13.36 4.10
C GLY A 17 35.86 14.80 4.45
N TYR A 18 36.59 15.42 5.38
CA TYR A 18 36.40 16.83 5.72
C TYR A 18 36.66 17.74 4.52
N LYS A 19 37.80 17.54 3.85
CA LYS A 19 38.22 18.33 2.69
C LYS A 19 37.22 18.18 1.52
N ALA A 20 36.79 16.96 1.21
CA ALA A 20 35.85 16.69 0.12
C ALA A 20 34.51 17.42 0.31
N TRP A 21 33.97 17.46 1.53
CA TRP A 21 32.72 18.18 1.79
C TRP A 21 32.88 19.70 1.74
N LEU A 22 34.04 20.24 2.14
CA LEU A 22 34.33 21.66 2.03
C LEU A 22 34.49 22.11 0.57
N GLU A 23 35.14 21.30 -0.26
CA GLU A 23 35.26 21.57 -1.70
C GLU A 23 33.89 21.57 -2.40
N ARG A 24 33.00 20.64 -2.04
CA ARG A 24 31.62 20.63 -2.57
C ARG A 24 30.82 21.86 -2.15
N LEU A 25 30.98 22.32 -0.90
CA LEU A 25 30.36 23.56 -0.43
C LEU A 25 30.90 24.78 -1.17
N ALA A 26 32.22 24.85 -1.37
CA ALA A 26 32.85 25.91 -2.15
C ALA A 26 32.40 25.89 -3.63
N GLY A 27 32.10 24.71 -4.17
CA GLY A 27 31.53 24.50 -5.50
C GLY A 27 30.02 24.79 -5.63
N GLY A 28 29.38 25.37 -4.61
CA GLY A 28 27.98 25.81 -4.67
C GLY A 28 26.95 24.79 -4.14
N MET A 29 27.39 23.65 -3.59
CA MET A 29 26.48 22.71 -2.94
C MET A 29 25.84 23.36 -1.70
N SER A 30 24.51 23.21 -1.56
CA SER A 30 23.81 23.79 -0.42
C SER A 30 24.12 23.03 0.88
N ARG A 31 24.08 23.72 2.03
CA ARG A 31 24.23 23.08 3.35
C ARG A 31 23.17 22.00 3.61
N LYS A 32 21.96 22.16 3.05
CA LYS A 32 20.90 21.13 3.08
C LYS A 32 21.32 19.89 2.31
N SER A 33 21.93 20.04 1.14
CA SER A 33 22.45 18.93 0.33
C SER A 33 23.62 18.21 1.02
N VAL A 34 24.44 18.93 1.79
CA VAL A 34 25.47 18.32 2.64
C VAL A 34 24.85 17.52 3.77
N LEU A 35 23.86 18.06 4.46
CA LEU A 35 23.12 17.33 5.50
C LEU A 35 22.46 16.06 4.93
N ASP A 36 21.78 16.18 3.79
CA ASP A 36 21.20 15.02 3.09
C ASP A 36 22.26 13.98 2.73
N GLY A 37 23.46 14.40 2.34
CA GLY A 37 24.57 13.47 2.05
C GLY A 37 25.01 12.64 3.26
N PHE A 38 24.96 13.21 4.46
CA PHE A 38 25.27 12.49 5.71
C PHE A 38 24.13 11.54 6.08
N LEU A 39 22.89 12.02 6.00
CA LEU A 39 21.72 11.22 6.33
C LEU A 39 21.51 10.03 5.38
N LYS A 40 22.10 10.08 4.18
CA LYS A 40 22.02 9.05 3.15
C LYS A 40 23.29 8.20 3.04
N SER A 41 24.28 8.39 3.91
CA SER A 41 25.53 7.62 3.84
C SER A 41 25.35 6.21 4.41
N GLU A 42 26.09 5.25 3.86
CA GLU A 42 26.12 3.87 4.37
C GLU A 42 26.61 3.81 5.83
N GLU A 43 27.50 4.73 6.22
CA GLU A 43 27.97 4.85 7.61
C GLU A 43 26.84 5.24 8.56
N PHE A 44 25.97 6.18 8.16
CA PHE A 44 24.79 6.53 8.95
C PHE A 44 23.79 5.40 9.02
N ALA A 45 23.55 4.73 7.89
CA ALA A 45 22.67 3.58 7.83
C ALA A 45 23.17 2.43 8.74
N GLY A 46 24.47 2.16 8.72
CA GLY A 46 25.10 1.16 9.58
C GLY A 46 24.97 1.50 11.07
N LEU A 47 25.15 2.77 11.43
CA LEU A 47 24.98 3.22 12.81
C LEU A 47 23.52 3.16 13.26
N CYS A 48 22.58 3.60 12.42
CA CYS A 48 21.16 3.47 12.69
C CYS A 48 20.78 2.00 12.94
N ASN A 49 21.27 1.08 12.10
CA ASN A 49 21.03 -0.35 12.25
C ASN A 49 21.59 -0.94 13.55
N SER A 50 22.78 -0.50 14.01
CA SER A 50 23.37 -1.01 15.26
C SER A 50 22.57 -0.60 16.51
N TYR A 51 21.77 0.46 16.41
CA TYR A 51 20.85 0.92 17.45
C TYR A 51 19.38 0.58 17.16
N GLY A 52 19.08 -0.20 16.12
CA GLY A 52 17.71 -0.57 15.75
C GLY A 52 16.85 0.62 15.25
N ILE A 53 17.50 1.68 14.78
CA ILE A 53 16.87 2.89 14.23
C ILE A 53 16.75 2.71 12.70
N VAL A 54 15.61 3.06 12.13
CA VAL A 54 15.43 3.09 10.66
C VAL A 54 16.12 4.33 10.10
N SER A 55 17.09 4.14 9.21
CA SER A 55 17.88 5.24 8.64
C SER A 55 17.08 6.13 7.68
N TYR A 56 17.48 7.40 7.55
CA TYR A 56 16.86 8.36 6.64
C TYR A 56 16.99 7.93 5.16
N ALA A 57 15.87 7.88 4.45
CA ALA A 57 15.78 7.29 3.12
C ALA A 57 16.57 8.08 2.05
N GLY A 58 17.62 7.47 1.51
CA GLY A 58 18.24 7.92 0.27
C GLY A 58 19.57 7.28 -0.16
N ALA A 59 19.87 6.06 0.29
CA ALA A 59 20.60 5.10 -0.54
C ALA A 59 20.00 3.71 -0.28
N PRO A 60 19.17 3.22 -1.21
CA PRO A 60 19.67 2.23 -2.14
C PRO A 60 19.64 2.75 -3.58
N THR A 61 20.72 2.48 -4.29
CA THR A 61 20.77 2.48 -5.75
C THR A 61 19.67 1.55 -6.26
N TYR A 62 18.60 2.14 -6.77
CA TYR A 62 17.62 1.44 -7.58
C TYR A 62 18.32 0.97 -8.86
N THR A 63 18.81 -0.27 -8.88
CA THR A 63 18.62 -1.06 -10.09
C THR A 63 17.15 -1.41 -10.08
N ALA A 64 16.38 -0.70 -10.90
CA ALA A 64 15.09 -1.22 -11.33
C ALA A 64 15.39 -2.64 -11.82
N SER A 65 15.02 -3.66 -11.05
CA SER A 65 14.58 -4.88 -11.70
C SER A 65 13.44 -4.39 -12.57
N THR A 66 13.65 -4.37 -13.87
CA THR A 66 12.65 -4.05 -14.87
C THR A 66 11.51 -5.04 -14.70
N TYR A 67 10.62 -4.80 -13.73
CA TYR A 67 9.38 -5.52 -13.62
C TYR A 67 8.44 -4.84 -14.61
N SER A 68 8.52 -5.30 -15.85
CA SER A 68 7.52 -5.05 -16.88
C SER A 68 6.24 -5.73 -16.41
N GLY A 69 5.42 -5.01 -15.64
CA GLY A 69 4.31 -5.59 -14.89
C GLY A 69 2.98 -4.85 -15.01
N TYR A 70 2.85 -3.94 -15.97
CA TYR A 70 1.53 -3.67 -16.53
C TYR A 70 1.30 -4.72 -17.62
N SER A 71 0.58 -5.79 -17.28
CA SER A 71 0.15 -6.79 -18.26
C SER A 71 -1.20 -6.36 -18.82
N SER A 72 -1.25 -6.06 -20.11
CA SER A 72 -2.47 -5.73 -20.85
C SER A 72 -3.40 -6.93 -21.08
N SER A 73 -3.08 -8.12 -20.56
CA SER A 73 -3.92 -9.31 -20.62
C SER A 73 -5.07 -9.26 -19.60
N GLY A 74 -5.88 -8.19 -19.64
CA GLY A 74 -7.06 -8.03 -18.81
C GLY A 74 -8.23 -8.83 -19.36
N ALA A 75 -8.75 -9.75 -18.53
CA ALA A 75 -9.94 -10.61 -18.69
C ALA A 75 -10.69 -10.52 -20.03
N THR A 76 -10.71 -11.63 -20.78
CA THR A 76 -11.65 -11.80 -21.89
C THR A 76 -13.08 -11.71 -21.36
N GLY A 77 -13.85 -10.73 -21.85
CA GLY A 77 -15.28 -10.61 -21.56
C GLY A 77 -15.73 -9.46 -20.65
N PHE A 78 -14.87 -8.50 -20.27
CA PHE A 78 -15.38 -7.23 -19.71
C PHE A 78 -16.18 -6.49 -20.78
N GLN A 79 -17.48 -6.34 -20.56
CA GLN A 79 -18.37 -5.54 -21.40
C GLN A 79 -18.73 -4.27 -20.62
N ALA A 80 -18.42 -3.10 -21.20
CA ALA A 80 -18.82 -1.82 -20.64
C ALA A 80 -20.33 -1.82 -20.38
N GLY A 81 -20.72 -1.55 -19.13
CA GLY A 81 -22.10 -1.18 -18.80
C GLY A 81 -22.97 -2.17 -18.05
N ARG A 82 -22.49 -3.25 -17.39
CA ARG A 82 -23.41 -4.17 -16.64
C ARG A 82 -22.96 -4.83 -15.33
N LYS A 83 -21.98 -4.28 -14.59
CA LYS A 83 -21.40 -4.76 -13.30
C LYS A 83 -20.02 -5.42 -13.45
N VAL A 84 -19.17 -5.23 -12.43
CA VAL A 84 -17.76 -5.62 -12.42
C VAL A 84 -17.41 -6.14 -11.03
N ASN A 85 -16.71 -7.27 -10.97
CA ASN A 85 -16.21 -7.83 -9.73
C ASN A 85 -14.69 -7.68 -9.64
N PHE A 86 -14.20 -7.15 -8.53
CA PHE A 86 -12.79 -7.09 -8.19
C PHE A 86 -12.49 -7.92 -6.96
N ILE A 87 -11.25 -8.37 -6.84
CA ILE A 87 -10.67 -8.76 -5.57
C ILE A 87 -9.46 -7.89 -5.28
N ILE A 88 -9.41 -7.34 -4.07
CA ILE A 88 -8.30 -6.53 -3.59
C ILE A 88 -7.57 -7.30 -2.50
N TRP A 89 -6.27 -7.48 -2.67
CA TRP A 89 -5.40 -8.19 -1.74
C TRP A 89 -4.35 -7.28 -1.14
N GLY A 90 -4.22 -7.33 0.19
CA GLY A 90 -3.05 -6.88 0.92
C GLY A 90 -2.17 -8.08 1.21
N ASP A 91 -1.06 -8.18 0.50
CA ASP A 91 -0.13 -9.31 0.53
C ASP A 91 0.95 -9.10 1.60
N ASP A 92 1.24 -10.14 2.38
CA ASP A 92 2.23 -10.13 3.47
C ASP A 92 3.66 -10.38 2.95
N SER A 93 3.96 -9.98 1.71
CA SER A 93 5.31 -9.93 1.15
C SER A 93 5.94 -8.54 1.31
N ALA A 94 7.26 -8.50 1.18
CA ALA A 94 8.07 -7.29 1.10
C ALA A 94 9.46 -7.67 0.57
N SER A 95 10.19 -6.71 0.03
CA SER A 95 11.55 -6.87 -0.51
C SER A 95 12.55 -7.38 0.52
N ASP A 96 12.37 -7.04 1.79
CA ASP A 96 13.20 -7.46 2.92
C ASP A 96 12.82 -8.83 3.49
N ARG A 97 11.74 -9.45 3.00
CA ARG A 97 11.26 -10.77 3.46
C ARG A 97 11.80 -11.92 2.61
N PRO A 98 11.97 -13.12 3.21
CA PRO A 98 12.28 -14.32 2.45
C PRO A 98 11.24 -14.56 1.34
N GLY A 99 11.70 -14.59 0.09
CA GLY A 99 10.81 -14.69 -1.08
C GLY A 99 10.45 -13.34 -1.71
N GLY A 100 11.00 -12.20 -1.26
CA GLY A 100 10.80 -10.89 -1.88
C GLY A 100 9.32 -10.54 -2.11
N ARG A 101 9.05 -9.66 -3.10
CA ARG A 101 7.68 -9.27 -3.50
C ARG A 101 6.94 -10.33 -4.34
N VAL A 102 7.40 -11.59 -4.39
CA VAL A 102 6.98 -12.54 -5.45
C VAL A 102 5.82 -13.47 -5.14
N SER A 103 5.33 -13.61 -3.88
CA SER A 103 3.97 -14.10 -3.53
C SER A 103 3.84 -14.41 -2.03
N GLY A 104 3.22 -13.52 -1.24
CA GLY A 104 2.92 -13.73 0.17
C GLY A 104 1.53 -14.35 0.42
N ARG A 105 1.18 -14.50 1.70
CA ARG A 105 -0.21 -14.78 2.11
C ARG A 105 -0.98 -13.46 2.12
N THR A 106 -2.27 -13.51 1.78
CA THR A 106 -3.10 -12.30 1.74
C THR A 106 -3.78 -12.05 3.09
N ASP A 107 -3.30 -11.04 3.82
CA ASP A 107 -3.81 -10.70 5.15
C ASP A 107 -5.07 -9.82 5.10
N ILE A 108 -5.27 -9.12 3.98
CA ILE A 108 -6.48 -8.36 3.65
C ILE A 108 -7.05 -8.93 2.36
N ASN A 109 -8.35 -9.24 2.35
CA ASN A 109 -9.07 -9.70 1.17
C ASN A 109 -10.40 -8.95 1.08
N ILE A 110 -10.58 -8.14 0.04
CA ILE A 110 -11.81 -7.34 -0.15
C ILE A 110 -12.38 -7.68 -1.51
N PHE A 111 -13.51 -8.38 -1.54
CA PHE A 111 -14.28 -8.59 -2.76
C PHE A 111 -15.12 -7.32 -3.02
N VAL A 112 -15.01 -6.77 -4.23
CA VAL A 112 -15.69 -5.54 -4.63
C VAL A 112 -16.67 -5.87 -5.74
N HIS A 113 -17.95 -5.66 -5.50
CA HIS A 113 -18.96 -5.64 -6.56
C HIS A 113 -19.28 -4.20 -6.94
N LEU A 114 -18.95 -3.81 -8.17
CA LEU A 114 -19.23 -2.49 -8.71
C LEU A 114 -20.36 -2.57 -9.73
N ASN A 115 -21.45 -1.87 -9.48
CA ASN A 115 -22.52 -1.69 -10.45
C ASN A 115 -22.34 -0.34 -11.17
N LEU A 116 -21.92 -0.41 -12.44
CA LEU A 116 -21.67 0.77 -13.27
C LEU A 116 -22.95 1.53 -13.65
N ASP A 117 -24.11 0.87 -13.67
CA ASP A 117 -25.39 1.49 -14.02
C ASP A 117 -25.97 2.27 -12.84
N THR A 118 -25.94 1.67 -11.65
CA THR A 118 -26.51 2.29 -10.44
C THR A 118 -25.50 3.14 -9.68
N HIS A 119 -24.24 3.16 -10.12
CA HIS A 119 -23.12 3.81 -9.44
C HIS A 119 -22.99 3.36 -7.98
N LYS A 120 -23.10 2.05 -7.72
CA LYS A 120 -22.99 1.48 -6.37
C LYS A 120 -21.82 0.51 -6.26
N ALA A 121 -21.13 0.55 -5.12
CA ALA A 121 -20.06 -0.39 -4.79
C ALA A 121 -20.38 -1.14 -3.50
N TYR A 122 -20.17 -2.45 -3.50
CA TYR A 122 -20.26 -3.31 -2.32
C TYR A 122 -18.89 -3.90 -2.05
N LEU A 123 -18.31 -3.55 -0.90
CA LEU A 123 -17.04 -4.06 -0.42
C LEU A 123 -17.33 -5.10 0.65
N VAL A 124 -17.01 -6.36 0.35
CA VAL A 124 -17.18 -7.51 1.23
C VAL A 124 -15.79 -7.96 1.68
N THR A 125 -15.46 -7.77 2.94
CA THR A 125 -14.19 -8.26 3.50
C THR A 125 -14.29 -9.77 3.73
N ILE A 126 -13.32 -10.53 3.23
CA ILE A 126 -13.25 -11.98 3.43
C ILE A 126 -12.13 -12.29 4.44
N PRO A 127 -12.45 -12.85 5.61
CA PRO A 127 -11.45 -13.15 6.63
C PRO A 127 -10.32 -14.02 6.10
N ARG A 128 -9.08 -13.62 6.38
CA ARG A 128 -7.89 -14.34 5.87
C ARG A 128 -7.85 -15.82 6.28
N ASP A 129 -8.44 -16.13 7.44
CA ASP A 129 -8.45 -17.46 8.06
C ASP A 129 -9.70 -18.27 7.65
N THR A 130 -10.54 -17.76 6.74
CA THR A 130 -11.69 -18.48 6.17
C THR A 130 -11.24 -19.84 5.63
N TRP A 131 -11.89 -20.90 6.09
CA TRP A 131 -11.54 -22.27 5.72
C TRP A 131 -12.24 -22.67 4.42
N PHE A 132 -11.47 -22.96 3.38
CA PHE A 132 -11.96 -23.34 2.06
C PHE A 132 -10.99 -24.32 1.40
N GLY A 133 -11.51 -25.36 0.73
CA GLY A 133 -10.69 -26.32 -0.02
C GLY A 133 -9.58 -27.01 0.81
N GLY A 134 -9.84 -27.25 2.10
CA GLY A 134 -8.93 -27.95 3.00
C GLY A 134 -7.82 -27.08 3.63
N ARG A 135 -7.85 -25.75 3.46
CA ARG A 135 -6.90 -24.83 4.08
C ARG A 135 -7.51 -23.43 4.30
N LYS A 136 -6.74 -22.53 4.89
CA LYS A 136 -7.08 -21.11 5.00
C LYS A 136 -6.96 -20.41 3.64
N ILE A 137 -7.94 -19.57 3.30
CA ILE A 137 -8.06 -18.96 1.97
C ILE A 137 -6.87 -18.03 1.63
N ASN A 138 -6.28 -17.36 2.62
CA ASN A 138 -5.11 -16.50 2.42
C ASN A 138 -3.87 -17.22 1.90
N GLY A 139 -3.84 -18.55 2.01
CA GLY A 139 -2.73 -19.36 1.56
C GLY A 139 -2.71 -19.59 0.04
N TYR A 140 -3.82 -19.35 -0.67
CA TYR A 140 -3.92 -19.64 -2.10
C TYR A 140 -3.09 -18.69 -2.97
N HIS A 141 -2.88 -17.45 -2.52
CA HIS A 141 -1.96 -16.52 -3.18
C HIS A 141 -0.52 -17.03 -3.09
N ALA A 142 -0.02 -17.26 -1.87
CA ALA A 142 1.32 -17.78 -1.61
C ALA A 142 1.68 -19.04 -2.44
N SER A 143 0.75 -19.99 -2.59
CA SER A 143 1.01 -21.24 -3.34
C SER A 143 0.66 -21.20 -4.82
N GLY A 144 -0.17 -20.26 -5.28
CA GLY A 144 -0.74 -20.28 -6.62
C GLY A 144 -0.62 -18.96 -7.40
N GLY A 145 0.00 -17.95 -6.79
CA GLY A 145 0.04 -16.57 -7.27
C GLY A 145 -1.35 -15.98 -7.48
N ASN A 146 -1.41 -14.88 -8.24
CA ASN A 146 -2.66 -14.20 -8.59
C ASN A 146 -3.69 -15.16 -9.21
N ALA A 147 -3.29 -15.98 -10.18
CA ALA A 147 -4.21 -16.86 -10.90
C ALA A 147 -4.78 -17.99 -10.01
N GLY A 148 -3.97 -18.55 -9.12
CA GLY A 148 -4.43 -19.56 -8.16
C GLY A 148 -5.35 -18.98 -7.10
N ALA A 149 -5.04 -17.76 -6.60
CA ALA A 149 -5.90 -17.05 -5.69
C ALA A 149 -7.25 -16.69 -6.33
N VAL A 150 -7.26 -16.13 -7.55
CA VAL A 150 -8.51 -15.80 -8.27
C VAL A 150 -9.41 -17.05 -8.34
N ARG A 151 -8.89 -18.19 -8.82
CA ARG A 151 -9.67 -19.43 -8.90
C ARG A 151 -10.26 -19.86 -7.56
N ALA A 152 -9.48 -19.77 -6.47
CA ALA A 152 -9.96 -20.15 -5.15
C ALA A 152 -11.07 -19.22 -4.65
N PHE A 153 -10.93 -17.91 -4.84
CA PHE A 153 -11.93 -16.93 -4.43
C PHE A 153 -13.19 -16.99 -5.30
N GLU A 154 -13.09 -17.25 -6.60
CA GLU A 154 -14.26 -17.49 -7.47
C GLU A 154 -15.04 -18.73 -7.03
N GLN A 155 -14.35 -19.83 -6.70
CA GLN A 155 -15.00 -21.04 -6.19
C GLN A 155 -15.64 -20.83 -4.81
N PHE A 156 -14.98 -20.07 -3.93
CA PHE A 156 -15.50 -19.74 -2.60
C PHE A 156 -16.75 -18.86 -2.66
N THR A 157 -16.71 -17.80 -3.49
CA THR A 157 -17.80 -16.82 -3.59
C THR A 157 -18.93 -17.26 -4.53
N GLY A 158 -18.64 -18.18 -5.46
CA GLY A 158 -19.52 -18.51 -6.57
C GLY A 158 -19.65 -17.39 -7.61
N ALA A 159 -18.88 -16.30 -7.48
CA ALA A 159 -18.91 -15.15 -8.38
C ALA A 159 -17.63 -15.10 -9.21
N LYS A 160 -17.77 -14.77 -10.50
CA LYS A 160 -16.63 -14.48 -11.37
C LYS A 160 -15.90 -13.24 -10.87
N ILE A 161 -14.57 -13.26 -10.86
CA ILE A 161 -13.72 -12.11 -10.58
C ILE A 161 -13.16 -11.61 -11.91
N ASP A 162 -13.51 -10.39 -12.30
CA ASP A 162 -13.04 -9.79 -13.54
C ASP A 162 -11.61 -9.26 -13.39
N PHE A 163 -11.32 -8.66 -12.23
CA PHE A 163 -10.05 -7.99 -11.98
C PHE A 163 -9.50 -8.24 -10.58
N TYR A 164 -8.18 -8.17 -10.45
CA TYR A 164 -7.53 -8.12 -9.15
C TYR A 164 -6.71 -6.84 -9.00
N VAL A 165 -6.55 -6.40 -7.75
CA VAL A 165 -5.56 -5.39 -7.35
C VAL A 165 -4.81 -5.95 -6.15
N VAL A 166 -3.49 -5.98 -6.22
CA VAL A 166 -2.63 -6.47 -5.13
C VAL A 166 -1.68 -5.36 -4.74
N THR A 167 -1.47 -5.19 -3.45
CA THR A 167 -0.36 -4.39 -2.92
C THR A 167 0.27 -5.12 -1.75
N ASP A 168 1.51 -4.81 -1.46
CA ASP A 168 2.29 -5.36 -0.36
C ASP A 168 2.73 -4.22 0.57
N PHE A 169 3.60 -4.48 1.55
CA PHE A 169 4.03 -3.42 2.47
C PHE A 169 4.86 -2.33 1.77
N ASP A 170 5.68 -2.72 0.80
CA ASP A 170 6.50 -1.81 0.00
C ASP A 170 5.66 -0.95 -0.96
N GLY A 171 4.49 -1.44 -1.37
CA GLY A 171 3.56 -0.68 -2.21
C GLY A 171 2.63 0.21 -1.38
N PHE A 172 2.05 -0.32 -0.31
CA PHE A 172 0.92 0.31 0.38
C PHE A 172 1.29 1.63 1.05
N ALA A 173 2.34 1.66 1.88
CA ALA A 173 2.70 2.88 2.61
C ALA A 173 3.13 4.02 1.64
N PRO A 174 4.03 3.78 0.66
CA PRO A 174 4.38 4.80 -0.33
C PRO A 174 3.20 5.26 -1.19
N LEU A 175 2.23 4.40 -1.49
CA LEU A 175 1.01 4.80 -2.20
C LEU A 175 0.19 5.81 -1.39
N ILE A 176 0.02 5.58 -0.08
CA ILE A 176 -0.67 6.53 0.80
C ILE A 176 0.11 7.86 0.89
N ASP A 177 1.44 7.80 0.99
CA ASP A 177 2.28 9.00 1.03
C ASP A 177 2.26 9.77 -0.30
N TYR A 178 2.19 9.07 -1.45
CA TYR A 178 1.99 9.68 -2.76
C TYR A 178 0.68 10.50 -2.81
N PHE A 179 -0.35 10.04 -2.11
CA PHE A 179 -1.61 10.76 -1.96
C PHE A 179 -1.55 11.86 -0.89
N SER A 180 -0.40 12.11 -0.27
CA SER A 180 -0.24 13.02 0.88
C SER A 180 -1.12 12.61 2.06
N GLY A 181 -1.18 11.30 2.35
CA GLY A 181 -1.97 10.76 3.45
C GLY A 181 -3.47 10.66 3.15
N VAL A 182 -4.21 10.16 4.13
CA VAL A 182 -5.66 9.92 4.05
C VAL A 182 -6.34 10.28 5.37
N ASP A 183 -7.52 10.87 5.28
CA ASP A 183 -8.37 11.11 6.44
C ASP A 183 -9.27 9.88 6.66
N THR A 184 -9.21 9.27 7.83
CA THR A 184 -10.04 8.10 8.16
C THR A 184 -10.64 8.20 9.54
N THR A 185 -11.81 7.59 9.72
CA THR A 185 -12.46 7.48 11.03
C THR A 185 -12.01 6.22 11.74
N VAL A 186 -11.56 6.38 12.97
CA VAL A 186 -11.29 5.30 13.92
C VAL A 186 -12.45 5.25 14.92
N GLU A 187 -13.13 4.11 14.99
CA GLU A 187 -14.39 3.95 15.75
C GLU A 187 -14.18 3.50 17.20
N GLU A 188 -13.00 2.99 17.53
CA GLU A 188 -12.67 2.48 18.86
C GLU A 188 -11.22 2.84 19.21
N ASN A 189 -10.87 2.77 20.50
CA ASN A 189 -9.49 2.96 20.90
C ASN A 189 -8.64 1.77 20.43
N ILE A 190 -7.58 2.05 19.66
CA ILE A 190 -6.63 1.05 19.19
C ILE A 190 -5.31 1.30 19.90
N ALA A 191 -4.83 0.31 20.65
CA ALA A 191 -3.52 0.30 21.27
C ALA A 191 -2.87 -1.06 21.00
N ASP A 192 -2.20 -1.16 19.85
CA ASP A 192 -1.58 -2.39 19.37
C ASP A 192 -0.07 -2.19 19.25
N SER A 193 0.68 -2.72 20.22
CA SER A 193 2.14 -2.63 20.24
C SER A 193 2.82 -3.47 19.16
N PHE A 194 2.13 -4.49 18.61
CA PHE A 194 2.67 -5.31 17.55
C PHE A 194 2.63 -4.57 16.21
N SER A 195 1.56 -3.81 15.94
CA SER A 195 1.50 -2.99 14.73
C SER A 195 2.07 -1.58 14.91
N GLY A 196 2.24 -1.13 16.16
CA GLY A 196 2.60 0.26 16.49
C GLY A 196 1.42 1.24 16.35
N CYS A 197 0.19 0.75 16.25
CA CYS A 197 -0.99 1.59 16.09
C CYS A 197 -1.51 2.04 17.46
N TYR A 198 -1.47 3.36 17.67
CA TYR A 198 -2.02 4.02 18.86
C TYR A 198 -2.92 5.17 18.39
N LEU A 199 -4.21 4.88 18.24
CA LEU A 199 -5.20 5.85 17.79
C LEU A 199 -6.42 5.81 18.70
N THR A 200 -6.87 6.99 19.12
CA THR A 200 -8.12 7.16 19.85
C THR A 200 -9.31 7.25 18.89
N PRO A 201 -10.55 7.05 19.35
CA PRO A 201 -11.73 7.27 18.51
C PRO A 201 -11.77 8.69 17.93
N GLY A 202 -12.09 8.82 16.65
CA GLY A 202 -12.16 10.11 15.96
C GLY A 202 -11.68 10.06 14.50
N VAL A 203 -11.67 11.23 13.85
CA VAL A 203 -11.12 11.39 12.50
C VAL A 203 -9.65 11.74 12.61
N HIS A 204 -8.81 11.02 11.87
CA HIS A 204 -7.36 11.21 11.85
C HIS A 204 -6.86 11.37 10.42
N HIS A 205 -5.98 12.34 10.20
CA HIS A 205 -5.15 12.39 9.01
C HIS A 205 -3.92 11.50 9.22
N ILE A 206 -3.77 10.45 8.43
CA ILE A 206 -2.70 9.46 8.60
C ILE A 206 -1.81 9.35 7.36
N ASN A 207 -0.50 9.25 7.58
CA ASN A 207 0.49 8.97 6.54
C ASN A 207 0.61 7.46 6.26
N GLY A 208 1.48 7.06 5.33
CA GLY A 208 1.66 5.67 4.93
C GLY A 208 2.07 4.74 6.06
N ALA A 209 2.97 5.17 6.93
CA ALA A 209 3.40 4.38 8.08
C ALA A 209 2.26 4.17 9.09
N GLN A 210 1.47 5.21 9.38
CA GLN A 210 0.32 5.13 10.27
C GLN A 210 -0.82 4.31 9.66
N ALA A 211 -1.07 4.46 8.35
CA ALA A 211 -2.03 3.64 7.61
C ALA A 211 -1.65 2.16 7.65
N LEU A 212 -0.37 1.84 7.47
CA LEU A 212 0.15 0.48 7.57
C LEU A 212 -0.01 -0.09 8.98
N ALA A 213 0.29 0.70 10.02
CA ALA A 213 0.07 0.30 11.41
C ALA A 213 -1.41 0.02 11.69
N LEU A 214 -2.30 0.88 11.20
CA LEU A 214 -3.75 0.76 11.37
C LEU A 214 -4.33 -0.49 10.69
N THR A 215 -3.95 -0.75 9.43
CA THR A 215 -4.43 -1.93 8.68
C THR A 215 -3.80 -3.24 9.15
N ARG A 216 -2.75 -3.19 9.98
CA ARG A 216 -2.15 -4.35 10.67
C ARG A 216 -2.69 -4.56 12.09
N ALA A 217 -3.32 -3.56 12.70
CA ALA A 217 -3.74 -3.59 14.10
C ALA A 217 -4.86 -4.62 14.32
N ARG A 218 -4.62 -5.60 15.19
CA ARG A 218 -5.54 -6.66 15.58
C ARG A 218 -5.85 -6.65 17.06
N TYR A 219 -4.87 -6.32 17.89
CA TYR A 219 -5.01 -6.41 19.34
C TYR A 219 -5.74 -5.19 19.91
N GLY A 220 -6.44 -5.38 21.03
CA GLY A 220 -7.20 -4.31 21.68
C GLY A 220 -8.49 -3.91 20.95
N ARG A 221 -8.89 -4.64 19.90
CA ARG A 221 -10.10 -4.37 19.11
C ARG A 221 -11.28 -5.24 19.55
N SER A 222 -12.44 -4.62 19.70
CA SER A 222 -13.67 -5.23 20.22
C SER A 222 -14.85 -5.14 19.26
N LEU A 223 -14.86 -4.15 18.37
CA LEU A 223 -15.92 -3.99 17.37
C LEU A 223 -15.89 -5.11 16.32
N TYR A 224 -17.05 -5.40 15.73
CA TYR A 224 -17.17 -6.32 14.58
C TYR A 224 -16.69 -7.76 14.84
N GLY A 225 -16.69 -8.22 16.09
CA GLY A 225 -16.11 -9.51 16.49
C GLY A 225 -14.63 -9.46 16.84
N GLY A 226 -14.04 -8.26 16.85
CA GLY A 226 -12.67 -7.98 17.29
C GLY A 226 -11.60 -8.52 16.35
N GLY A 227 -10.34 -8.33 16.74
CA GLY A 227 -9.22 -8.99 16.08
C GLY A 227 -9.11 -8.72 14.57
N ALA A 228 -9.13 -9.80 13.80
CA ALA A 228 -8.98 -9.75 12.34
C ALA A 228 -10.19 -9.11 11.63
N TYR A 229 -11.42 -9.31 12.15
CA TYR A 229 -12.63 -8.77 11.55
C TYR A 229 -12.66 -7.23 11.61
N ALA A 230 -12.32 -6.67 12.78
CA ALA A 230 -12.21 -5.23 12.96
C ALA A 230 -11.13 -4.61 12.06
N ARG A 231 -9.97 -5.27 11.97
CA ARG A 231 -8.87 -4.89 11.09
C ARG A 231 -9.28 -4.86 9.61
N GLU A 232 -9.94 -5.92 9.14
CA GLU A 232 -10.34 -6.04 7.74
C GLU A 232 -11.40 -5.00 7.37
N ARG A 233 -12.38 -4.79 8.24
CA ARG A 233 -13.38 -3.73 8.05
C ARG A 233 -12.75 -2.35 8.02
N GLN A 234 -11.83 -2.05 8.94
CA GLN A 234 -11.07 -0.79 8.92
C GLN A 234 -10.28 -0.62 7.62
N SER A 235 -9.73 -1.70 7.07
CA SER A 235 -8.97 -1.66 5.81
C SER A 235 -9.88 -1.35 4.62
N ALA A 236 -11.10 -1.89 4.60
CA ALA A 236 -12.10 -1.54 3.58
C ALA A 236 -12.60 -0.09 3.72
N MET A 237 -12.75 0.41 4.94
CA MET A 237 -13.09 1.82 5.20
C MET A 237 -11.98 2.75 4.70
N LEU A 238 -10.72 2.46 5.03
CA LEU A 238 -9.58 3.24 4.59
C LEU A 238 -9.46 3.31 3.05
N LEU A 239 -9.73 2.19 2.36
CA LEU A 239 -9.80 2.16 0.90
C LEU A 239 -10.90 3.09 0.37
N ALA A 240 -12.11 3.03 0.95
CA ALA A 240 -13.21 3.89 0.55
C ALA A 240 -12.89 5.38 0.81
N ASP A 241 -12.30 5.69 1.97
CA ASP A 241 -11.89 7.04 2.34
C ASP A 241 -10.85 7.59 1.36
N LEU A 242 -9.83 6.80 1.03
CA LEU A 242 -8.80 7.19 0.06
C LEU A 242 -9.40 7.47 -1.33
N LEU A 243 -10.28 6.58 -1.81
CA LEU A 243 -10.94 6.74 -3.11
C LEU A 243 -11.78 8.03 -3.15
N LEU A 244 -12.58 8.28 -2.12
CA LEU A 244 -13.45 9.45 -2.05
C LEU A 244 -12.64 10.74 -1.91
N GLN A 245 -11.58 10.74 -1.10
CA GLN A 245 -10.74 11.91 -0.85
C GLN A 245 -9.91 12.29 -2.08
N LYS A 246 -9.36 11.31 -2.80
CA LYS A 246 -8.39 11.54 -3.87
C LYS A 246 -9.00 11.49 -5.28
N ARG A 247 -10.33 11.40 -5.39
CA ARG A 247 -11.03 11.29 -6.68
C ARG A 247 -10.72 12.44 -7.67
N SER A 248 -10.46 13.64 -7.16
CA SER A 248 -10.14 14.82 -7.98
C SER A 248 -8.75 14.78 -8.60
N MET A 249 -7.87 13.89 -8.14
CA MET A 249 -6.51 13.75 -8.68
C MET A 249 -6.48 13.07 -10.05
N VAL A 250 -7.59 12.46 -10.48
CA VAL A 250 -7.65 11.69 -11.73
C VAL A 250 -8.71 12.24 -12.67
N SER A 251 -8.34 12.32 -13.94
CA SER A 251 -9.16 12.77 -15.04
C SER A 251 -8.78 11.99 -16.30
N SER A 252 -9.58 12.09 -17.36
CA SER A 252 -9.23 11.49 -18.66
C SER A 252 -7.88 12.00 -19.21
N ARG A 253 -7.45 13.22 -18.85
CA ARG A 253 -6.22 13.84 -19.36
C ARG A 253 -4.95 13.29 -18.73
N ASN A 254 -5.02 12.86 -17.47
CA ASN A 254 -3.86 12.36 -16.72
C ASN A 254 -3.98 10.87 -16.35
N LEU A 255 -5.01 10.17 -16.84
CA LEU A 255 -5.28 8.77 -16.52
C LEU A 255 -4.06 7.86 -16.76
N SER A 256 -3.43 7.94 -17.92
CA SER A 256 -2.26 7.09 -18.23
C SER A 256 -1.10 7.34 -17.25
N ASN A 257 -0.82 8.61 -16.96
CA ASN A 257 0.23 8.98 -16.00
C ASN A 257 -0.13 8.55 -14.58
N PHE A 258 -1.39 8.70 -14.19
CA PHE A 258 -1.90 8.25 -12.90
C PHE A 258 -1.75 6.73 -12.75
N LEU A 259 -2.21 5.95 -13.75
CA LEU A 259 -2.09 4.49 -13.75
C LEU A 259 -0.63 4.03 -13.75
N ASN A 260 0.25 4.69 -14.50
CA ASN A 260 1.68 4.41 -14.50
C ASN A 260 2.32 4.68 -13.12
N THR A 261 1.88 5.72 -12.42
CA THR A 261 2.39 6.05 -11.09
C THR A 261 1.89 5.05 -10.05
N ILE A 262 0.59 4.79 -9.98
CA ILE A 262 0.04 3.84 -9.00
C ILE A 262 0.53 2.40 -9.28
N GLY A 263 0.79 2.06 -10.55
CA GLY A 263 1.30 0.76 -10.97
C GLY A 263 2.71 0.43 -10.44
N GLN A 264 3.42 1.39 -9.85
CA GLN A 264 4.66 1.14 -9.11
C GLN A 264 4.40 0.50 -7.73
N TYR A 265 3.20 0.72 -7.20
CA TYR A 265 2.79 0.32 -5.85
C TYR A 265 1.76 -0.81 -5.84
N VAL A 266 1.10 -1.07 -6.97
CA VAL A 266 0.07 -2.11 -7.10
C VAL A 266 0.28 -2.99 -8.32
N TRP A 267 -0.07 -4.27 -8.20
CA TRP A 267 -0.18 -5.18 -9.33
C TRP A 267 -1.65 -5.40 -9.69
N THR A 268 -1.96 -5.34 -10.98
CA THR A 268 -3.31 -5.53 -11.48
C THR A 268 -3.31 -6.13 -12.88
N ASN A 269 -4.42 -6.78 -13.25
CA ASN A 269 -4.72 -7.18 -14.61
C ASN A 269 -5.68 -6.20 -15.33
N ILE A 270 -5.96 -5.03 -14.74
CA ILE A 270 -6.79 -4.00 -15.37
C ILE A 270 -5.99 -3.30 -16.46
N SER A 271 -6.48 -3.32 -17.70
CA SER A 271 -5.91 -2.50 -18.77
C SER A 271 -6.36 -1.03 -18.69
N LEU A 272 -5.64 -0.12 -19.34
CA LEU A 272 -5.91 1.30 -19.47
C LEU A 272 -7.28 1.55 -20.09
N SER A 273 -7.66 0.77 -21.10
CA SER A 273 -8.98 0.87 -21.73
C SER A 273 -10.10 0.43 -20.79
N GLN A 274 -9.88 -0.60 -19.97
CA GLN A 274 -10.82 -1.04 -18.94
C GLN A 274 -10.89 -0.02 -17.79
N ALA A 275 -9.75 0.47 -17.31
CA ALA A 275 -9.66 1.51 -16.30
C ALA A 275 -10.38 2.79 -16.76
N ALA A 276 -10.22 3.19 -18.02
CA ALA A 276 -10.92 4.36 -18.59
C ALA A 276 -12.45 4.20 -18.58
N GLN A 277 -12.97 2.97 -18.62
CA GLN A 277 -14.40 2.69 -18.56
C GLN A 277 -14.93 2.60 -17.12
N ILE A 278 -14.11 2.10 -16.19
CA ILE A 278 -14.49 1.87 -14.79
C ILE A 278 -14.32 3.13 -13.95
N LEU A 279 -13.18 3.80 -14.09
CA LEU A 279 -12.74 4.83 -13.17
C LEU A 279 -13.69 6.04 -13.11
N PRO A 280 -14.26 6.55 -14.22
CA PRO A 280 -15.22 7.65 -14.13
C PRO A 280 -16.41 7.38 -13.20
N VAL A 281 -16.92 6.15 -13.16
CA VAL A 281 -18.01 5.77 -12.26
C VAL A 281 -17.52 5.76 -10.81
N VAL A 282 -16.37 5.11 -10.54
CA VAL A 282 -15.78 5.07 -9.19
C VAL A 282 -15.53 6.48 -8.65
N LEU A 283 -15.01 7.38 -9.48
CA LEU A 283 -14.75 8.78 -9.09
C LEU A 283 -16.03 9.61 -8.92
N SER A 284 -17.15 9.20 -9.52
CA SER A 284 -18.44 9.89 -9.34
C SER A 284 -19.13 9.54 -8.02
N MET A 285 -18.75 8.43 -7.38
CA MET A 285 -19.40 7.94 -6.17
C MET A 285 -19.25 8.89 -4.99
N ARG A 286 -20.25 8.82 -4.11
CA ARG A 286 -20.27 9.43 -2.78
C ARG A 286 -20.24 8.34 -1.70
N ARG A 287 -20.14 8.75 -0.44
CA ARG A 287 -19.99 7.79 0.67
C ARG A 287 -21.18 6.84 0.77
N GLU A 288 -22.39 7.33 0.51
CA GLU A 288 -23.65 6.58 0.52
C GLU A 288 -23.76 5.54 -0.61
N ASP A 289 -22.94 5.67 -1.65
CA ASP A 289 -22.90 4.74 -2.78
C ASP A 289 -22.01 3.51 -2.48
N ILE A 290 -21.22 3.57 -1.39
CA ILE A 290 -20.26 2.54 -0.99
C ILE A 290 -20.75 1.82 0.27
N ILE A 291 -21.07 0.54 0.12
CA ILE A 291 -21.55 -0.33 1.20
C ILE A 291 -20.42 -1.26 1.62
N ILE A 292 -20.08 -1.27 2.92
CA ILE A 292 -19.00 -2.11 3.47
C ILE A 292 -19.60 -3.13 4.43
N THR A 293 -19.33 -4.40 4.17
CA THR A 293 -19.77 -5.54 4.97
C THR A 293 -18.64 -6.54 5.16
N THR A 294 -18.81 -7.43 6.13
CA THR A 294 -17.82 -8.41 6.59
C THR A 294 -18.48 -9.77 6.70
#